data_AF-A0A3S4CA61-F1
#
_entry.id   AF-A0A3S4CA61-F1
#
_cell.length_a   1.000
_cell.length_b   1.000
_cell.length_c   1.000
_cell.angle_alpha   90.00
_cell.angle_beta   90.00
_cell.angle_gamma   90.00
#
_symmetry.space_group_name_H-M   'P 1'
#
loop_
_entity.id
_entity.type
_entity.pdbx_description
1 polymer ?
#
loop_
_entity_poly.entity_id
_entity_poly.type
_entity_poly.pdbx_seq_one_letter_code
_entity_poly.pdbx_strand_id
1 'polypeptide(L)'
;MTQAEELDEAAAVAPEKVTWNVREVRIRLPRAGIAALKQKADADETTVNALIARYIDQGLRADGRPGLFELASWFGNYLRRKGGRDLPAHDRPGEQDFS
;
A
#
# COMPACT_ATOMS: atom_id res chain seq x y z
N MET A 1 48.91 26.85 2.64
CA MET A 1 47.88 26.52 3.64
C MET A 1 46.68 26.01 2.86
N THR A 2 46.70 24.71 2.48
CA THR A 2 45.91 23.57 3.05
C THR A 2 44.40 23.78 2.88
N GLN A 3 43.72 23.12 1.93
CA GLN A 3 43.15 21.75 2.04
C GLN A 3 42.55 21.52 3.43
N ALA A 4 41.25 21.81 3.58
CA ALA A 4 40.31 21.16 4.51
C ALA A 4 39.02 22.01 4.62
N GLU A 5 38.16 21.97 3.61
CA GLU A 5 36.71 22.16 3.79
C GLU A 5 35.98 21.32 2.70
N GLU A 6 36.55 20.15 2.42
CA GLU A 6 35.77 18.98 1.98
C GLU A 6 34.87 18.57 3.15
N LEU A 7 33.71 18.01 2.80
CA LEU A 7 32.76 17.31 3.66
C LEU A 7 31.63 18.17 4.26
N ASP A 8 30.87 18.86 3.42
CA ASP A 8 29.41 18.93 3.64
C ASP A 8 28.64 18.53 2.37
N GLU A 9 29.15 17.49 1.72
CA GLU A 9 28.37 16.65 0.82
C GLU A 9 27.57 15.65 1.67
N ALA A 10 26.74 16.17 2.58
CA ALA A 10 25.59 15.43 3.05
C ALA A 10 24.63 15.35 1.86
N ALA A 11 24.93 14.40 0.96
CA ALA A 11 24.07 14.01 -0.13
C ALA A 11 22.65 13.96 0.42
N ALA A 12 21.85 14.95 0.01
CA ALA A 12 20.42 14.87 0.13
C ALA A 12 20.04 13.65 -0.72
N VAL A 13 20.03 12.48 -0.09
CA VAL A 13 19.50 11.25 -0.67
C VAL A 13 18.04 11.56 -0.88
N ALA A 14 17.72 12.05 -2.08
CA ALA A 14 16.37 12.25 -2.52
C ALA A 14 15.63 10.95 -2.21
N PRO A 15 14.46 11.00 -1.55
CA PRO A 15 13.76 9.79 -1.16
C PRO A 15 13.55 8.95 -2.40
N GLU A 16 14.23 7.80 -2.43
CA GLU A 16 14.18 6.86 -3.51
C GLU A 16 12.69 6.55 -3.73
N LYS A 17 12.16 6.91 -4.90
CA LYS A 17 10.75 6.70 -5.22
C LYS A 17 10.51 5.20 -5.26
N VAL A 18 10.08 4.62 -4.15
CA VAL A 18 9.72 3.20 -4.07
C VAL A 18 8.51 2.99 -4.97
N THR A 19 8.77 2.51 -6.17
CA THR A 19 7.74 2.20 -7.15
C THR A 19 7.21 0.81 -6.81
N TRP A 20 6.14 0.76 -6.02
CA TRP A 20 5.47 -0.50 -5.70
C TRP A 20 4.83 -1.06 -6.96
N ASN A 21 5.26 -2.24 -7.41
CA ASN A 21 4.68 -2.92 -8.56
C ASN A 21 3.31 -3.53 -8.18
N VAL A 22 2.26 -2.70 -8.21
CA VAL A 22 0.87 -3.06 -7.90
C VAL A 22 0.04 -3.01 -9.17
N ARG A 23 -0.87 -3.98 -9.36
CA ARG A 23 -1.91 -3.93 -10.39
C ARG A 23 -3.29 -3.79 -9.74
N GLU A 24 -4.07 -2.80 -10.17
CA GLU A 24 -5.45 -2.61 -9.69
C GLU A 24 -6.39 -3.67 -10.31
N VAL A 25 -7.23 -4.26 -9.47
CA VAL A 25 -8.31 -5.17 -9.88
C VAL A 25 -9.64 -4.60 -9.40
N ARG A 26 -10.57 -4.35 -10.34
CA ARG A 26 -11.91 -3.86 -10.02
C ARG A 26 -12.88 -5.02 -9.85
N ILE A 27 -13.42 -5.16 -8.64
CA ILE A 27 -14.40 -6.20 -8.30
C ILE A 27 -15.75 -5.52 -8.01
N ARG A 28 -16.80 -5.98 -8.69
CA ARG A 28 -18.18 -5.54 -8.42
C ARG A 28 -18.82 -6.46 -7.38
N LEU A 29 -19.36 -5.88 -6.32
CA LEU A 29 -20.01 -6.61 -5.22
C LEU A 29 -21.46 -6.14 -5.06
N PRO A 30 -22.38 -7.01 -4.60
CA PRO A 30 -23.70 -6.58 -4.15
C PRO A 30 -23.60 -5.52 -3.05
N ARG A 31 -24.56 -4.59 -2.99
CA ARG A 31 -24.59 -3.52 -1.97
C ARG A 31 -24.53 -4.06 -0.54
N ALA A 32 -25.24 -5.16 -0.27
CA ALA A 32 -25.19 -5.82 1.03
C ALA A 32 -23.79 -6.37 1.36
N GLY A 33 -23.08 -6.91 0.35
CA GLY A 33 -21.73 -7.43 0.53
C GLY A 33 -20.72 -6.34 0.89
N ILE A 34 -20.74 -5.20 0.18
CA ILE A 34 -19.83 -4.09 0.52
C ILE A 34 -20.17 -3.46 1.88
N ALA A 35 -21.45 -3.44 2.27
CA ALA A 35 -21.86 -2.96 3.60
C ALA A 35 -21.31 -3.85 4.73
N ALA A 36 -21.40 -5.18 4.57
CA ALA A 36 -20.85 -6.14 5.53
C ALA A 36 -19.31 -6.00 5.64
N LEU A 37 -18.61 -5.84 4.51
CA LEU A 37 -17.16 -5.62 4.52
C LEU A 37 -16.77 -4.32 5.22
N LYS A 38 -17.53 -3.24 5.04
CA LYS A 38 -17.31 -1.97 5.75
C LYS A 38 -17.48 -2.12 7.26
N GLN A 39 -18.59 -2.72 7.70
CA GLN A 39 -18.84 -2.96 9.13
C GLN A 39 -17.73 -3.79 9.77
N LYS A 40 -17.27 -4.84 9.07
CA LYS A 40 -16.17 -5.67 9.56
C LYS A 40 -14.83 -4.91 9.59
N ALA A 41 -14.53 -4.12 8.56
CA ALA A 41 -13.32 -3.32 8.51
C ALA A 41 -13.29 -2.28 9.64
N ASP A 42 -14.43 -1.63 9.92
CA ASP A 42 -14.57 -0.67 11.03
C ASP A 42 -14.36 -1.36 12.39
N ALA A 43 -14.97 -2.54 12.60
CA ALA A 43 -14.81 -3.32 13.82
C ALA A 43 -13.37 -3.82 14.04
N ASP A 44 -12.64 -4.12 12.96
CA ASP A 44 -11.24 -4.54 12.99
C ASP A 44 -10.25 -3.36 12.92
N GLU A 45 -10.76 -2.12 12.99
CA GLU A 45 -9.98 -0.87 12.87
C GLU A 45 -9.07 -0.81 11.65
N THR A 46 -9.51 -1.39 10.53
CA THR A 46 -8.74 -1.55 9.30
C THR A 46 -9.44 -0.94 8.08
N THR A 47 -8.83 -1.03 6.90
CA THR A 47 -9.46 -0.58 5.65
C THR A 47 -10.14 -1.75 4.95
N VAL A 48 -11.17 -1.47 4.14
CA VAL A 48 -11.82 -2.50 3.31
C VAL A 48 -10.81 -3.21 2.40
N ASN A 49 -9.84 -2.49 1.84
CA ASN A 49 -8.79 -3.09 1.01
C ASN A 49 -7.89 -4.03 1.80
N ALA A 50 -7.49 -3.63 3.01
CA ALA A 50 -6.70 -4.48 3.89
C ALA A 50 -7.45 -5.75 4.30
N LEU A 51 -8.75 -5.62 4.60
CA LEU A 51 -9.63 -6.73 4.91
C LEU A 51 -9.77 -7.70 3.71
N ILE A 52 -10.02 -7.17 2.51
CA ILE A 52 -10.11 -7.99 1.29
C ILE A 52 -8.79 -8.71 1.01
N ALA A 53 -7.66 -8.01 1.12
CA ALA A 53 -6.34 -8.61 0.93
C ALA A 53 -6.09 -9.75 1.93
N ARG A 54 -6.53 -9.60 3.19
CA ARG A 54 -6.45 -10.66 4.20
C ARG A 54 -7.32 -11.86 3.82
N TYR A 55 -8.54 -11.66 3.33
CA TYR A 55 -9.37 -12.77 2.87
C TYR A 55 -8.77 -13.49 1.66
N ILE A 56 -8.17 -12.76 0.72
CA ILE A 56 -7.46 -13.35 -0.43
C ILE A 56 -6.25 -14.17 0.05
N ASP A 57 -5.43 -13.63 0.96
CA ASP A 57 -4.29 -14.33 1.55
C ASP A 57 -4.72 -15.64 2.24
N GLN A 58 -5.79 -15.59 3.03
CA GLN A 58 -6.35 -16.76 3.71
C GLN A 58 -6.88 -17.80 2.71
N GLY A 59 -7.58 -17.37 1.66
CA GLY A 59 -8.08 -18.26 0.61
C GLY A 59 -6.95 -18.97 -0.13
N LEU A 60 -5.90 -18.24 -0.53
CA LEU A 60 -4.74 -18.83 -1.21
C LEU A 60 -4.03 -19.86 -0.32
N ARG A 61 -3.83 -19.54 0.96
CA ARG A 61 -3.20 -20.46 1.92
C ARG A 61 -4.04 -21.71 2.16
N ALA A 62 -5.36 -21.57 2.26
CA ALA A 62 -6.28 -22.70 2.41
C ALA A 62 -6.21 -23.64 1.19
N ASP A 63 -5.96 -23.10 0.00
CA ASP A 63 -5.76 -23.85 -1.24
C ASP A 63 -4.32 -24.42 -1.39
N GLY A 64 -3.47 -24.32 -0.37
CA GLY A 64 -2.08 -24.79 -0.40
C GLY A 64 -1.16 -23.94 -1.29
N ARG A 65 -1.56 -22.70 -1.61
CA ARG A 65 -0.75 -21.76 -2.39
C ARG A 65 -0.04 -20.77 -1.48
N PRO A 66 1.08 -20.17 -1.93
CA PRO A 66 1.70 -19.06 -1.23
C PRO A 66 0.70 -17.92 -1.01
N GLY A 67 0.68 -17.39 0.22
CA GLY A 67 -0.19 -16.28 0.57
C GLY A 67 0.23 -14.98 -0.11
N LEU A 68 -0.68 -14.00 -0.18
CA LEU A 68 -0.38 -12.68 -0.73
C LEU A 68 0.76 -11.99 0.05
N PHE A 69 0.81 -12.14 1.37
CA PHE A 69 1.85 -11.55 2.21
C PHE A 69 3.17 -12.34 2.19
N GLU A 70 3.14 -13.56 1.69
CA GLU A 70 4.36 -14.35 1.43
C GLU A 70 4.97 -13.95 0.08
N LEU A 71 4.12 -13.79 -0.94
CA LEU A 71 4.52 -13.33 -2.27
C LEU A 71 5.03 -11.87 -2.26
N ALA A 72 4.47 -11.03 -1.40
CA ALA A 72 4.84 -9.62 -1.27
C ALA A 72 4.78 -9.18 0.20
N SER A 73 5.86 -9.42 0.96
CA SER A 73 5.96 -9.05 2.39
C SER A 73 5.76 -7.55 2.64
N TRP A 74 6.13 -6.71 1.68
CA TRP A 74 5.93 -5.26 1.73
C TRP A 74 4.46 -4.83 1.63
N PHE A 75 3.59 -5.68 1.07
CA PHE A 75 2.21 -5.33 0.75
C PHE A 75 1.36 -5.07 2.00
N GLY A 76 1.68 -5.71 3.13
CA GLY A 76 1.04 -5.44 4.41
C GLY A 76 1.22 -3.98 4.87
N ASN A 77 2.41 -3.41 4.65
CA ASN A 77 2.69 -2.01 4.99
C ASN A 77 2.00 -1.04 4.03
N TYR A 78 1.90 -1.42 2.75
CA TYR A 78 1.12 -0.67 1.75
C TYR A 78 -0.35 -0.52 2.18
N LEU A 79 -0.95 -1.58 2.71
CA LEU A 79 -2.35 -1.59 3.17
C LEU A 79 -2.59 -0.86 4.51
N ARG A 80 -1.56 -0.76 5.37
CA ARG A 80 -1.61 -0.07 6.68
C ARG A 80 -1.64 1.45 6.57
N ARG A 81 -1.28 2.03 5.42
CA ARG A 81 -1.30 3.48 5.22
C ARG A 81 -2.75 3.99 5.22
N LYS A 82 -3.29 4.28 6.40
CA LYS A 82 -4.54 5.02 6.63
C LYS A 82 -4.29 6.52 6.34
N GLY A 83 -3.87 6.83 5.11
CA GLY A 83 -3.24 8.12 4.76
C GLY A 83 -4.16 9.13 4.08
N GLY A 84 -5.48 9.01 4.18
CA GLY A 84 -6.40 10.00 3.61
C GLY A 84 -6.65 11.23 4.49
N ARG A 85 -6.15 11.26 5.73
CA ARG A 85 -6.46 12.35 6.67
C ARG A 85 -5.30 13.32 6.94
N ASP A 86 -4.04 12.90 6.74
CA ASP A 86 -2.85 13.76 6.99
C ASP A 86 -1.69 13.47 6.01
N LEU A 87 -1.94 13.50 4.70
CA LEU A 87 -0.85 13.60 3.72
C LEU A 87 -0.98 14.93 2.96
N PRO A 88 0.05 15.80 2.96
CA PRO A 88 0.11 16.90 2.00
C PRO A 88 0.07 16.31 0.59
N ALA A 89 -0.55 17.03 -0.35
CA ALA A 89 -0.89 16.59 -1.70
C ALA A 89 0.31 16.18 -2.61
N HIS A 90 1.49 15.98 -2.04
CA HIS A 90 2.75 15.74 -2.74
C HIS A 90 3.04 14.26 -3.06
N ASP A 91 2.29 13.32 -2.48
CA ASP A 91 2.54 11.88 -2.57
C ASP A 91 1.46 11.10 -3.36
N ARG A 92 0.76 11.77 -4.27
CA ARG A 92 -0.04 11.06 -5.28
C ARG A 92 0.93 10.52 -6.35
N PRO A 93 1.12 9.18 -6.48
CA PRO A 93 1.78 8.65 -7.65
C PRO A 93 0.96 9.05 -8.88
N GLY A 94 1.65 9.57 -9.88
CA GLY A 94 1.07 10.23 -11.06
C GLY A 94 -0.16 9.51 -11.59
N GLU A 95 -1.27 10.24 -11.54
CA GLU A 95 -2.45 10.07 -12.37
C GLU A 95 -1.96 10.30 -13.82
N GLN A 96 -1.46 9.25 -14.47
CA GLN A 96 -1.27 9.29 -15.92
C GLN A 96 -2.60 8.95 -16.55
N ASP A 97 -3.26 10.00 -17.04
CA ASP A 97 -4.33 9.92 -18.02
C ASP A 97 -3.93 8.95 -19.13
N PHE A 98 -4.64 7.83 -19.23
CA PHE A 98 -4.67 7.05 -20.45
C PHE A 98 -5.81 7.62 -21.30
N SER A 99 -5.49 8.58 -22.16
CA SER A 99 -6.26 8.90 -23.38
C SER A 99 -5.68 8.17 -24.57
#